data_AF-A0A414P1G9-F1
#
_entry.id   AF-A0A414P1G9-F1
#
_cell.length_a   1.000
_cell.length_b   1.000
_cell.length_c   1.000
_cell.angle_alpha   90.00
_cell.angle_beta   90.00
_cell.angle_gamma   90.00
#
_symmetry.space_group_name_H-M   'P 1'
#
loop_
_entity.id
_entity.type
_entity.pdbx_description
1 polymer ?
#
loop_
_entity_poly.entity_id
_entity_poly.type
_entity_poly.pdbx_seq_one_letter_code
_entity_poly.pdbx_strand_id
1 'polypeptide(L)'
;MKRKIKIQSISAWSIGIALILTVVFVVILHYGKNEVKRFEDATDQYIVCENAARQLQDGSDYLTEQVRLYAMTGERNYLDQYFEEADVTKRREQALESLKKYFDKTEAFQSLQQAMEDSKELMLTEYHSLKLVATVMGEKDIPAELEQLDLPEEEKQLSQKEKLEKAQKLVSNNEYRNTRGTIMKEVSGCLDQLLEKTKNRQQRANTIFSDMYLKLEIAIMILVILLLSICIIVRKLIVVPLVYYNKSIMEGEIFPVIGAAELQKLAETYNKIFKENEETQRLICHQAEHDAIIMVEMTSDLKYTIEEKIKAVNEELGTENENIPAVSLSVGVAFSDRENSGESIFKDADKALYYVKENGRNGCKFY
;
A
#
# COMPACT_ATOMS: atom_id res chain seq x y z
N MET A 1 19.16 -32.84 17.58
CA MET A 1 18.90 -32.76 16.13
C MET A 1 18.35 -31.38 15.79
N LYS A 2 19.07 -30.56 15.02
CA LYS A 2 18.53 -29.28 14.51
C LYS A 2 17.39 -29.61 13.52
N ARG A 3 16.18 -29.07 13.75
CA ARG A 3 15.02 -29.27 12.88
C ARG A 3 15.36 -28.71 11.49
N LYS A 4 15.49 -29.57 10.46
CA LYS A 4 15.76 -29.12 9.08
C LYS A 4 14.54 -28.35 8.57
N ILE A 5 14.75 -27.16 8.01
CA ILE A 5 13.67 -26.31 7.49
C ILE A 5 13.24 -26.83 6.11
N LYS A 6 11.95 -27.12 5.94
CA LYS A 6 11.38 -27.58 4.67
C LYS A 6 10.87 -26.40 3.84
N ILE A 7 11.16 -26.38 2.54
CA ILE A 7 10.70 -25.35 1.60
C ILE A 7 9.18 -25.31 1.57
N GLN A 8 8.53 -26.49 1.49
CA GLN A 8 7.07 -26.60 1.42
C GLN A 8 6.39 -25.99 2.66
N SER A 9 6.99 -26.19 3.84
CA SER A 9 6.46 -25.61 5.07
C SER A 9 6.59 -24.08 5.06
N ILE A 10 7.76 -23.52 4.70
CA ILE A 10 7.92 -22.05 4.61
C ILE A 10 6.90 -21.45 3.65
N SER A 11 6.72 -22.05 2.47
CA SER A 11 5.80 -21.55 1.45
C SER A 11 4.34 -21.60 1.91
N ALA A 12 3.92 -22.67 2.59
CA ALA A 12 2.54 -22.75 3.11
C ALA A 12 2.27 -21.71 4.20
N TRP A 13 3.22 -21.53 5.12
CA TRP A 13 3.11 -20.52 6.19
C TRP A 13 3.11 -19.09 5.65
N SER A 14 3.98 -18.78 4.67
CA SER A 14 4.02 -17.43 4.09
C SER A 14 2.75 -17.08 3.34
N ILE A 15 2.17 -18.02 2.59
CA ILE A 15 0.88 -17.83 1.89
C ILE A 15 -0.24 -17.62 2.92
N GLY A 16 -0.30 -18.44 3.97
CA GLY A 16 -1.30 -18.31 5.02
C GLY A 16 -1.26 -16.94 5.71
N ILE A 17 -0.06 -16.47 6.07
CA ILE A 17 0.11 -15.16 6.71
C ILE A 17 -0.24 -14.02 5.74
N ALA A 18 0.16 -14.13 4.47
CA ALA A 18 -0.18 -13.13 3.45
C ALA A 18 -1.69 -13.01 3.25
N LEU A 19 -2.43 -14.13 3.23
CA LEU A 19 -3.89 -14.13 3.13
C LEU A 19 -4.55 -13.46 4.34
N ILE A 20 -4.09 -13.77 5.56
CA ILE A 20 -4.61 -13.14 6.78
C ILE A 20 -4.36 -11.63 6.76
N LEU A 21 -3.13 -11.20 6.43
CA LEU A 21 -2.79 -9.78 6.28
C LEU A 21 -3.66 -9.11 5.22
N THR A 22 -3.91 -9.75 4.09
CA THR A 22 -4.77 -9.22 3.02
C THR A 22 -6.20 -8.96 3.52
N VAL A 23 -6.78 -9.91 4.27
CA VAL A 23 -8.11 -9.74 4.86
C VAL A 23 -8.12 -8.58 5.85
N VAL A 24 -7.11 -8.47 6.72
CA VAL A 24 -6.97 -7.36 7.67
C VAL A 24 -6.89 -6.02 6.93
N PHE A 25 -6.11 -5.94 5.85
CA PHE A 25 -6.02 -4.73 5.01
C PHE A 25 -7.38 -4.33 4.42
N VAL A 26 -8.11 -5.29 3.83
CA VAL A 26 -9.43 -5.02 3.25
C VAL A 26 -10.39 -4.50 4.31
N VAL A 27 -10.37 -5.08 5.51
CA VAL A 27 -11.19 -4.63 6.65
C VAL A 27 -10.81 -3.20 7.06
N ILE A 28 -9.53 -2.90 7.25
CA ILE A 28 -9.06 -1.55 7.61
C ILE A 28 -9.48 -0.52 6.55
N LEU A 29 -9.28 -0.84 5.26
CA LEU A 29 -9.65 0.05 4.16
C LEU A 29 -11.17 0.27 4.07
N HIS A 30 -11.98 -0.77 4.33
CA HIS A 30 -13.43 -0.64 4.32
C HIS A 30 -13.95 0.24 5.45
N TYR A 31 -13.49 -0.01 6.69
CA TYR A 31 -13.82 0.87 7.83
C TYR A 31 -13.34 2.30 7.59
N GLY A 32 -12.18 2.44 6.95
CA GLY A 32 -11.60 3.74 6.68
C GLY A 32 -12.37 4.62 5.72
N LYS A 33 -12.88 4.05 4.63
CA LYS A 33 -13.73 4.81 3.69
C LYS A 33 -14.97 5.39 4.37
N ASN A 34 -15.60 4.62 5.26
CA ASN A 34 -16.79 5.08 5.98
C ASN A 34 -16.46 6.19 6.96
N GLU A 35 -15.30 6.12 7.63
CA GLU A 35 -14.83 7.21 8.46
C GLU A 35 -14.55 8.45 7.59
N VAL A 36 -13.81 8.34 6.46
CA VAL A 36 -13.49 9.49 5.54
C VAL A 36 -14.73 10.28 5.20
N LYS A 37 -15.78 9.57 4.81
CA LYS A 37 -17.05 10.21 4.49
C LYS A 37 -17.68 10.93 5.69
N ARG A 38 -17.63 10.34 6.88
CA ARG A 38 -18.13 10.99 8.11
C ARG A 38 -17.37 12.26 8.46
N PHE A 39 -16.10 12.35 8.09
CA PHE A 39 -15.29 13.54 8.30
C PHE A 39 -15.59 14.64 7.31
N GLU A 40 -15.66 14.29 6.03
CA GLU A 40 -16.11 15.22 4.99
C GLU A 40 -17.47 15.80 5.35
N ASP A 41 -18.44 14.93 5.70
CA ASP A 41 -19.78 15.36 6.13
C ASP A 41 -19.73 16.27 7.38
N ALA A 42 -18.86 15.97 8.36
CA ALA A 42 -18.73 16.78 9.58
C ALA A 42 -18.05 18.13 9.33
N THR A 43 -17.05 18.16 8.44
CA THR A 43 -16.36 19.39 8.02
C THR A 43 -17.27 20.28 7.20
N ASP A 44 -18.03 19.73 6.25
CA ASP A 44 -19.02 20.47 5.47
C ASP A 44 -20.09 21.07 6.39
N GLN A 45 -20.61 20.29 7.35
CA GLN A 45 -21.56 20.80 8.34
C GLN A 45 -20.98 21.94 9.18
N TYR A 46 -19.73 21.83 9.61
CA TYR A 46 -19.05 22.87 10.37
C TYR A 46 -18.88 24.16 9.55
N ILE A 47 -18.40 24.06 8.30
CA ILE A 47 -18.19 25.20 7.41
C ILE A 47 -19.53 25.91 7.10
N VAL A 48 -20.58 25.15 6.79
CA VAL A 48 -21.92 25.70 6.55
C VAL A 48 -22.42 26.42 7.79
N CYS A 49 -22.22 25.83 8.98
CA CYS A 49 -22.65 26.44 10.23
C CYS A 49 -21.89 27.74 10.54
N GLU A 50 -20.57 27.78 10.30
CA GLU A 50 -19.74 28.96 10.53
C GLU A 50 -20.09 30.09 9.57
N ASN A 51 -20.24 29.78 8.28
CA ASN A 51 -20.62 30.77 7.28
C ASN A 51 -22.03 31.31 7.54
N ALA A 52 -22.98 30.44 7.89
CA ALA A 52 -24.33 30.86 8.22
C ALA A 52 -24.37 31.75 9.48
N ALA A 53 -23.56 31.43 10.50
CA ALA A 53 -23.44 32.26 11.69
C ALA A 53 -22.98 33.69 11.36
N ARG A 54 -21.94 33.81 10.52
CA ARG A 54 -21.45 35.12 10.06
C ARG A 54 -22.50 35.86 9.24
N GLN A 55 -23.14 35.19 8.28
CA GLN A 55 -24.18 35.81 7.44
C GLN A 55 -25.40 36.28 8.24
N LEU A 56 -25.82 35.52 9.27
CA LEU A 56 -26.90 35.91 10.16
C LEU A 56 -26.56 37.17 10.95
N GLN A 57 -25.36 37.21 11.52
CA GLN A 57 -24.88 38.36 12.29
C GLN A 57 -24.70 39.59 11.39
N ASP A 58 -23.96 39.46 10.29
CA ASP A 58 -23.66 40.55 9.38
C ASP A 58 -24.94 41.11 8.72
N GLY A 59 -25.89 40.24 8.34
CA GLY A 59 -27.16 40.68 7.78
C GLY A 59 -28.02 41.43 8.80
N SER A 60 -28.05 40.97 10.05
CA SER A 60 -28.80 41.64 11.13
C SER A 60 -28.19 42.99 11.49
N ASP A 61 -26.86 43.07 11.61
CA ASP A 61 -26.15 44.30 11.92
C ASP A 61 -26.27 45.30 10.78
N TYR A 62 -26.19 44.84 9.52
CA TYR A 62 -26.37 45.69 8.35
C TYR A 62 -27.77 46.33 8.29
N LEU A 63 -28.85 45.55 8.42
CA LEU A 63 -30.22 46.08 8.44
C LEU A 63 -30.42 47.11 9.55
N THR A 64 -29.93 46.80 10.75
CA THR A 64 -29.95 47.70 11.92
C THR A 64 -29.20 49.01 11.66
N GLU A 65 -28.07 48.94 10.98
CA GLU A 65 -27.28 50.11 10.63
C GLU A 65 -28.00 50.96 9.59
N GLN A 66 -28.50 50.36 8.51
CA GLN A 66 -29.20 51.06 7.43
C GLN A 66 -30.45 51.79 7.94
N VAL A 67 -31.28 51.13 8.77
CA VAL A 67 -32.48 51.77 9.32
C VAL A 67 -32.12 52.97 10.21
N ARG A 68 -31.05 52.87 11.00
CA ARG A 68 -30.61 53.97 11.89
C ARG A 68 -30.03 55.13 11.12
N LEU A 69 -29.19 54.85 10.11
CA LEU A 69 -28.61 55.89 9.26
C LEU A 69 -29.69 56.61 8.48
N TYR A 70 -30.68 55.88 7.93
CA TYR A 70 -31.83 56.52 7.28
C TYR A 70 -32.64 57.37 8.27
N ALA A 71 -32.94 56.86 9.47
CA ALA A 71 -33.69 57.61 10.48
C ALA A 71 -32.96 58.89 10.93
N MET A 72 -31.63 58.89 10.95
CA MET A 72 -30.82 60.06 11.33
C MET A 72 -30.63 61.08 10.20
N THR A 73 -30.45 60.60 8.97
CA THR A 73 -30.00 61.44 7.85
C THR A 73 -31.10 61.76 6.83
N GLY A 74 -32.08 60.86 6.67
CA GLY A 74 -33.05 60.89 5.58
C GLY A 74 -32.45 60.59 4.20
N GLU A 75 -31.19 60.19 4.09
CA GLU A 75 -30.55 59.91 2.80
C GLU A 75 -31.07 58.62 2.17
N ARG A 76 -31.73 58.75 1.01
CA ARG A 76 -32.38 57.64 0.29
C ARG A 76 -31.49 56.41 0.07
N ASN A 77 -30.18 56.58 -0.10
CA ASN A 77 -29.27 55.46 -0.28
C ASN A 77 -29.34 54.43 0.87
N TYR A 78 -29.58 54.85 2.11
CA TYR A 78 -29.73 53.92 3.24
C TYR A 78 -31.08 53.18 3.21
N LEU A 79 -32.14 53.83 2.70
CA LEU A 79 -33.43 53.17 2.47
C LEU A 79 -33.28 52.08 1.40
N ASP A 80 -32.69 52.44 0.26
CA ASP A 80 -32.48 51.52 -0.85
C ASP A 80 -31.61 50.32 -0.41
N GLN A 81 -30.53 50.57 0.32
CA GLN A 81 -29.65 49.52 0.86
C GLN A 81 -30.35 48.61 1.89
N TYR A 82 -31.25 49.15 2.71
CA TYR A 82 -32.02 48.35 3.64
C TYR A 82 -32.90 47.34 2.90
N PHE A 83 -33.63 47.79 1.88
CA PHE A 83 -34.52 46.92 1.10
C PHE A 83 -33.78 46.01 0.12
N GLU A 84 -32.61 46.42 -0.38
CA GLU A 84 -31.71 45.53 -1.11
C GLU A 84 -31.28 44.35 -0.22
N GLU A 85 -30.96 44.58 1.05
CA GLU A 85 -30.68 43.49 1.99
C GLU A 85 -31.92 42.66 2.31
N ALA A 86 -33.05 43.31 2.64
CA ALA A 86 -34.26 42.63 3.09
C ALA A 86 -34.94 41.78 1.99
N ASP A 87 -34.93 42.26 0.74
CA ASP A 87 -35.74 41.67 -0.34
C ASP A 87 -34.93 40.95 -1.41
N VAL A 88 -33.70 41.38 -1.66
CA VAL A 88 -32.86 40.85 -2.75
C VAL A 88 -31.76 39.96 -2.19
N THR A 89 -30.88 40.52 -1.36
CA THR A 89 -29.67 39.84 -0.87
C THR A 89 -30.00 38.78 0.18
N LYS A 90 -30.90 39.07 1.13
CA LYS A 90 -31.49 38.09 2.07
C LYS A 90 -30.46 37.21 2.78
N ARG A 91 -29.35 37.79 3.29
CA ARG A 91 -28.25 36.98 3.88
C ARG A 91 -28.76 36.11 5.02
N ARG A 92 -29.61 36.66 5.89
CA ARG A 92 -30.14 35.92 7.04
C ARG A 92 -31.02 34.75 6.62
N GLU A 93 -31.91 34.96 5.65
CA GLU A 93 -32.82 33.93 5.16
C GLU A 93 -32.08 32.83 4.39
N GLN A 94 -31.09 33.22 3.57
CA GLN A 94 -30.22 32.26 2.87
C GLN A 94 -29.37 31.44 3.84
N ALA A 95 -28.87 32.04 4.90
CA ALA A 95 -28.14 31.35 5.97
C ALA A 95 -29.03 30.35 6.71
N LEU A 96 -30.26 30.74 7.05
CA LEU A 96 -31.23 29.86 7.68
C LEU A 96 -31.59 28.65 6.78
N GLU A 97 -31.81 28.88 5.48
CA GLU A 97 -32.10 27.80 4.53
C GLU A 97 -30.89 26.86 4.34
N SER A 98 -29.66 27.41 4.34
CA SER A 98 -28.43 26.62 4.28
C SER A 98 -28.27 25.71 5.51
N LEU A 99 -28.58 26.24 6.70
CA LEU A 99 -28.59 25.47 7.95
C LEU A 99 -29.67 24.39 7.95
N LYS A 100 -30.86 24.69 7.41
CA LYS A 100 -31.98 23.75 7.34
C LYS A 100 -31.58 22.41 6.73
N LYS A 101 -30.83 22.43 5.63
CA LYS A 101 -30.37 21.23 4.93
C LYS A 101 -29.72 20.17 5.85
N TYR A 102 -29.02 20.61 6.90
CA TYR A 102 -28.28 19.73 7.80
C TYR A 102 -28.89 19.64 9.21
N PHE A 103 -29.63 20.66 9.64
CA PHE A 103 -30.04 20.82 11.04
C PHE A 103 -31.56 20.93 11.25
N ASP A 104 -32.40 20.80 10.21
CA ASP A 104 -33.87 20.93 10.26
C ASP A 104 -34.52 20.19 11.45
N LYS A 105 -34.01 19.01 11.79
CA LYS A 105 -34.55 18.14 12.86
C LYS A 105 -33.96 18.40 14.24
N THR A 106 -33.17 19.45 14.43
CA THR A 106 -32.52 19.74 15.71
C THR A 106 -33.30 20.81 16.48
N GLU A 107 -33.40 20.65 17.80
CA GLU A 107 -34.03 21.64 18.67
C GLU A 107 -33.36 23.02 18.54
N ALA A 108 -32.02 23.06 18.46
CA ALA A 108 -31.28 24.30 18.25
C ALA A 108 -31.66 25.02 16.95
N PHE A 109 -31.95 24.28 15.87
CA PHE A 109 -32.43 24.89 14.62
C PHE A 109 -33.86 25.41 14.73
N GLN A 110 -34.74 24.71 15.45
CA GLN A 110 -36.10 25.20 15.71
C GLN A 110 -36.09 26.49 16.53
N SER A 111 -35.22 26.57 17.56
CA SER A 111 -35.00 27.79 18.33
C SER A 111 -34.42 28.92 17.47
N LEU A 112 -33.47 28.62 16.58
CA LEU A 112 -32.95 29.61 15.62
C LEU A 112 -34.05 30.12 14.69
N GLN A 113 -34.93 29.24 14.20
CA GLN A 113 -36.06 29.62 13.36
C GLN A 113 -37.03 30.54 14.10
N GLN A 114 -37.30 30.28 15.39
CA GLN A 114 -38.12 31.15 16.22
C GLN A 114 -37.46 32.53 16.39
N ALA A 115 -36.17 32.58 16.75
CA ALA A 115 -35.45 33.85 16.89
C ALA A 115 -35.43 34.66 15.58
N MET A 116 -35.40 33.96 14.43
CA MET A 116 -35.53 34.59 13.11
C MET A 116 -36.92 35.15 12.85
N GLU A 117 -37.98 34.53 13.38
CA GLU A 117 -39.34 35.06 13.28
C GLU A 117 -39.51 36.29 14.18
N ASP A 118 -39.00 36.24 15.41
CA ASP A 118 -38.95 37.38 16.34
C ASP A 118 -38.15 38.55 15.73
N SER A 119 -37.09 38.25 14.96
CA SER A 119 -36.35 39.25 14.18
C SER A 119 -37.18 39.90 13.09
N LYS A 120 -38.10 39.18 12.43
CA LYS A 120 -39.01 39.79 11.44
C LYS A 120 -40.06 40.67 12.11
N GLU A 121 -40.52 40.29 13.30
CA GLU A 121 -41.43 41.12 14.08
C GLU A 121 -40.74 42.44 14.48
N LEU A 122 -39.46 42.39 14.88
CA LEU A 122 -38.68 43.60 15.14
C LEU A 122 -38.56 44.51 13.90
N MET A 123 -38.44 43.94 12.70
CA MET A 123 -38.40 44.70 11.44
C MET A 123 -39.68 45.53 11.22
N LEU A 124 -40.83 45.17 11.79
CA LEU A 124 -42.04 46.01 11.71
C LEU A 124 -41.84 47.37 12.41
N THR A 125 -41.08 47.38 13.52
CA THR A 125 -40.70 48.63 14.20
C THR A 125 -39.74 49.45 13.34
N GLU A 126 -38.87 48.78 12.60
CA GLU A 126 -37.95 49.41 11.63
C GLU A 126 -38.73 50.01 10.46
N TYR A 127 -39.68 49.27 9.87
CA TYR A 127 -40.54 49.75 8.79
C TYR A 127 -41.35 50.98 9.21
N HIS A 128 -41.83 51.00 10.46
CA HIS A 128 -42.52 52.17 11.02
C HIS A 128 -41.61 53.40 11.05
N SER A 129 -40.36 53.24 11.48
CA SER A 129 -39.36 54.29 11.45
C SER A 129 -39.04 54.76 10.02
N LEU A 130 -38.81 53.82 9.09
CA LEU A 130 -38.55 54.13 7.68
C LEU A 130 -39.72 54.89 7.05
N LYS A 131 -40.96 54.46 7.29
CA LYS A 131 -42.17 55.11 6.76
C LYS A 131 -42.31 56.55 7.25
N LEU A 132 -42.07 56.80 8.53
CA LEU A 132 -42.11 58.16 9.09
C LEU A 132 -41.11 59.08 8.41
N VAL A 133 -39.87 58.62 8.20
CA VAL A 133 -38.81 59.41 7.55
C VAL A 133 -39.12 59.62 6.07
N ALA A 134 -39.51 58.57 5.34
CA ALA A 134 -39.89 58.64 3.93
C ALA A 134 -41.05 59.63 3.69
N THR A 135 -42.02 59.66 4.60
CA THR A 135 -43.15 60.61 4.56
C THR A 135 -42.67 62.05 4.72
N VAL A 136 -41.69 62.31 5.59
CA VAL A 136 -41.12 63.66 5.79
C VAL A 136 -40.26 64.08 4.59
N MET A 137 -39.47 63.16 4.04
CA MET A 137 -38.61 63.41 2.87
C MET A 137 -39.40 63.52 1.56
N GLY A 138 -40.68 63.15 1.56
CA GLY A 138 -41.54 63.24 0.38
C GLY A 138 -41.16 62.21 -0.70
N GLU A 139 -40.65 61.05 -0.27
CA GLU A 139 -40.28 59.95 -1.17
C GLU A 139 -41.52 59.44 -1.90
N LYS A 140 -41.45 59.39 -3.23
CA LYS A 140 -42.59 58.98 -4.10
C LYS A 140 -42.54 57.52 -4.53
N ASP A 141 -41.35 56.93 -4.47
CA ASP A 141 -41.06 55.58 -4.93
C ASP A 141 -40.50 54.82 -3.74
N ILE A 142 -41.41 54.35 -2.89
CA ILE A 142 -41.10 53.61 -1.67
C ILE A 142 -41.53 52.15 -1.84
N PRO A 143 -40.85 51.19 -1.19
CA PRO A 143 -41.20 49.78 -1.28
C PRO A 143 -42.63 49.47 -0.83
N ALA A 144 -43.19 48.40 -1.39
CA ALA A 144 -44.60 48.02 -1.20
C ALA A 144 -44.95 47.78 0.28
N GLU A 145 -44.00 47.25 1.04
CA GLU A 145 -44.08 47.01 2.48
C GLU A 145 -44.34 48.32 3.24
N LEU A 146 -43.69 49.41 2.82
CA LEU A 146 -43.92 50.73 3.40
C LEU A 146 -45.19 51.37 2.87
N GLU A 147 -45.56 51.17 1.61
CA GLU A 147 -46.82 51.68 1.06
C GLU A 147 -48.04 51.13 1.79
N GLN A 148 -48.03 49.83 2.09
CA GLN A 148 -49.10 49.10 2.76
C GLN A 148 -49.19 49.41 4.26
N LEU A 149 -48.09 49.89 4.86
CA LEU A 149 -48.04 50.25 6.28
C LEU A 149 -48.74 51.60 6.51
N ASP A 150 -49.93 51.55 7.12
CA ASP A 150 -50.69 52.75 7.48
C ASP A 150 -50.18 53.34 8.80
N LEU A 151 -49.90 54.65 8.78
CA LEU A 151 -49.50 55.37 9.99
C LEU A 151 -50.74 55.65 10.84
N PRO A 152 -50.67 55.54 12.17
CA PRO A 152 -51.75 55.98 13.05
C PRO A 152 -52.15 57.43 12.77
N GLU A 153 -53.44 57.78 12.86
CA GLU A 153 -53.94 59.13 12.60
C GLU A 153 -53.24 60.21 13.46
N GLU A 154 -52.91 59.85 14.70
CA GLU A 154 -52.13 60.67 15.64
C GLU A 154 -50.76 61.03 15.05
N GLU A 155 -50.12 60.10 14.35
CA GLU A 155 -48.81 60.29 13.74
C GLU A 155 -48.88 61.04 12.43
N LYS A 156 -49.99 60.92 11.67
CA LYS A 156 -50.21 61.70 10.46
C LYS A 156 -50.24 63.20 10.75
N GLN A 157 -50.81 63.58 11.91
CA GLN A 157 -50.95 64.98 12.36
C GLN A 157 -49.68 65.58 12.97
N LEU A 158 -48.66 64.77 13.29
CA LEU A 158 -47.39 65.26 13.83
C LEU A 158 -46.68 66.19 12.84
N SER A 159 -45.98 67.19 13.38
CA SER A 159 -45.09 68.04 12.59
C SER A 159 -43.94 67.21 12.00
N GLN A 160 -43.31 67.71 10.93
CA GLN A 160 -42.16 67.03 10.30
C GLN A 160 -41.05 66.72 11.31
N LYS A 161 -40.75 67.65 12.22
CA LYS A 161 -39.73 67.47 13.26
C LYS A 161 -40.11 66.37 14.24
N GLU A 162 -41.35 66.35 14.72
CA GLU A 162 -41.84 65.31 15.65
C GLU A 162 -41.85 63.93 15.00
N LYS A 163 -42.16 63.82 13.70
CA LYS A 163 -42.07 62.57 12.95
C LYS A 163 -40.64 62.04 12.89
N LEU A 164 -39.66 62.91 12.63
CA LEU A 164 -38.24 62.52 12.61
C LEU A 164 -37.74 62.11 14.00
N GLU A 165 -38.08 62.88 15.04
CA GLU A 165 -37.72 62.53 16.43
C GLU A 165 -38.33 61.18 16.84
N LYS A 166 -39.58 60.91 16.45
CA LYS A 166 -40.24 59.62 16.71
C LYS A 166 -39.58 58.49 15.94
N ALA A 167 -39.28 58.67 14.65
CA ALA A 167 -38.58 57.68 13.83
C ALA A 167 -37.22 57.29 14.44
N GLN A 168 -36.42 58.29 14.83
CA GLN A 168 -35.13 58.06 15.49
C GLN A 168 -35.30 57.34 16.82
N LYS A 169 -36.31 57.70 17.63
CA LYS A 169 -36.57 57.06 18.92
C LYS A 169 -36.98 55.59 18.76
N LEU A 170 -37.74 55.23 17.73
CA LEU A 170 -38.15 53.83 17.48
C LEU A 170 -36.95 52.89 17.34
N VAL A 171 -35.88 53.31 16.68
CA VAL A 171 -34.69 52.48 16.40
C VAL A 171 -33.52 52.68 17.37
N SER A 172 -33.70 53.57 18.36
CA SER A 172 -32.65 53.92 19.35
C SER A 172 -33.07 53.75 20.81
N ASN A 173 -34.37 53.55 21.09
CA ASN A 173 -34.87 53.39 22.45
C ASN A 173 -34.40 52.07 23.12
N ASN A 174 -34.65 51.96 24.42
CA ASN A 174 -34.24 50.79 25.20
C ASN A 174 -35.05 49.53 24.85
N GLU A 175 -36.31 49.66 24.45
CA GLU A 175 -37.16 48.52 24.10
C GLU A 175 -36.65 47.83 22.83
N TYR A 176 -36.38 48.58 21.77
CA TYR A 176 -35.76 48.11 20.54
C TYR A 176 -34.38 47.49 20.83
N ARG A 177 -33.55 48.18 21.63
CA ARG A 177 -32.22 47.67 22.00
C ARG A 177 -32.29 46.35 22.76
N ASN A 178 -33.22 46.22 23.71
CA ASN A 178 -33.39 45.02 24.52
C ASN A 178 -33.93 43.87 23.67
N THR A 179 -34.95 44.12 22.85
CA THR A 179 -35.55 43.12 21.95
C THR A 179 -34.51 42.56 20.99
N ARG A 180 -33.77 43.45 20.31
CA ARG A 180 -32.66 43.05 19.45
C ARG A 180 -31.57 42.30 20.21
N GLY A 181 -31.25 42.74 21.43
CA GLY A 181 -30.27 42.08 22.29
C GLY A 181 -30.67 40.64 22.64
N THR A 182 -31.95 40.41 22.94
CA THR A 182 -32.52 39.08 23.19
C THR A 182 -32.42 38.21 21.94
N ILE A 183 -32.91 38.69 20.79
CA ILE A 183 -32.86 37.97 19.51
C ILE A 183 -31.42 37.57 19.17
N MET A 184 -30.48 38.51 19.23
CA MET A 184 -29.07 38.23 18.91
C MET A 184 -28.47 37.21 19.89
N LYS A 185 -28.81 37.28 21.18
CA LYS A 185 -28.34 36.30 22.17
C LYS A 185 -28.87 34.91 21.89
N GLU A 186 -30.13 34.77 21.48
CA GLU A 186 -30.73 33.49 21.12
C GLU A 186 -30.14 32.93 19.83
N VAL A 187 -29.98 33.77 18.79
CA VAL A 187 -29.32 33.41 17.53
C VAL A 187 -27.89 32.90 17.81
N SER A 188 -27.07 33.68 18.52
CA SER A 188 -25.70 33.27 18.87
C SER A 188 -25.67 32.01 19.72
N GLY A 189 -26.56 31.89 20.71
CA GLY A 189 -26.64 30.69 21.55
C GLY A 189 -26.98 29.43 20.76
N CYS A 190 -27.90 29.51 19.80
CA CYS A 190 -28.25 28.39 18.91
C CYS A 190 -27.08 28.04 17.98
N LEU A 191 -26.45 29.04 17.38
CA LEU A 191 -25.30 28.85 16.49
C LEU A 191 -24.10 28.26 17.23
N ASP A 192 -23.81 28.71 18.45
CA ASP A 192 -22.74 28.17 19.29
C ASP A 192 -22.97 26.68 19.59
N GLN A 193 -24.20 26.27 19.91
CA GLN A 193 -24.54 24.86 20.12
C GLN A 193 -24.35 24.02 18.85
N LEU A 194 -24.75 24.55 17.69
CA LEU A 194 -24.58 23.87 16.41
C LEU A 194 -23.09 23.78 16.02
N LEU A 195 -22.33 24.85 16.21
CA LEU A 195 -20.88 24.91 15.97
C LEU A 195 -20.11 23.98 16.90
N GLU A 196 -20.45 23.93 18.19
CA GLU A 196 -19.80 23.04 19.15
C GLU A 196 -20.07 21.58 18.79
N LYS A 197 -21.31 21.24 18.43
CA LYS A 197 -21.69 19.88 18.04
C LYS A 197 -20.98 19.43 16.75
N THR A 198 -20.85 20.31 15.76
CA THR A 198 -20.16 20.01 14.49
C THR A 198 -18.65 19.92 14.68
N LYS A 199 -18.06 20.85 15.44
CA LYS A 199 -16.63 20.83 15.79
C LYS A 199 -16.24 19.56 16.56
N ASN A 200 -17.02 19.15 17.54
CA ASN A 200 -16.77 17.91 18.30
C ASN A 200 -16.83 16.67 17.39
N ARG A 201 -17.75 16.64 16.42
CA ARG A 201 -17.83 15.58 15.41
C ARG A 201 -16.60 15.58 14.50
N GLN A 202 -16.18 16.74 14.01
CA GLN A 202 -14.99 16.89 13.18
C GLN A 202 -13.73 16.45 13.92
N GLN A 203 -13.54 16.87 15.18
CA GLN A 203 -12.38 16.50 15.99
C GLN A 203 -12.34 15.00 16.27
N ARG A 204 -13.48 14.40 16.61
CA ARG A 204 -13.58 12.95 16.82
C ARG A 204 -13.29 12.18 15.53
N ALA A 205 -13.78 12.66 14.40
CA ALA A 205 -13.49 12.06 13.12
C ALA A 205 -11.98 12.19 12.81
N ASN A 206 -11.36 13.37 13.01
CA ASN A 206 -9.91 13.58 12.82
C ASN A 206 -9.03 12.61 13.62
N THR A 207 -9.35 12.41 14.91
CA THR A 207 -8.58 11.47 15.75
C THR A 207 -8.73 10.03 15.28
N ILE A 208 -9.91 9.65 14.78
CA ILE A 208 -10.16 8.34 14.19
C ILE A 208 -9.36 8.15 12.87
N PHE A 209 -9.23 9.19 12.03
CA PHE A 209 -8.35 9.08 10.83
C PHE A 209 -6.91 8.84 11.20
N SER A 210 -6.38 9.65 12.11
CA SER A 210 -4.97 9.57 12.47
C SER A 210 -4.64 8.18 13.01
N ASP A 211 -5.50 7.64 13.89
CA ASP A 211 -5.38 6.28 14.41
C ASP A 211 -5.48 5.21 13.30
N MET A 212 -6.40 5.38 12.35
CA MET A 212 -6.53 4.48 11.21
C MET A 212 -5.30 4.50 10.29
N TYR A 213 -4.78 5.68 9.95
CA TYR A 213 -3.60 5.83 9.12
C TYR A 213 -2.37 5.21 9.79
N LEU A 214 -2.21 5.41 11.10
CA LEU A 214 -1.15 4.77 11.88
C LEU A 214 -1.24 3.23 11.81
N LYS A 215 -2.44 2.66 11.95
CA LYS A 215 -2.67 1.21 11.81
C LYS A 215 -2.35 0.71 10.40
N LEU A 216 -2.71 1.47 9.37
CA LEU A 216 -2.39 1.15 7.98
C LEU A 216 -0.87 1.17 7.74
N GLU A 217 -0.18 2.18 8.26
CA GLU A 217 1.27 2.31 8.16
C GLU A 217 2.00 1.14 8.84
N ILE A 218 1.59 0.78 10.06
CA ILE A 218 2.12 -0.38 10.79
C ILE A 218 1.88 -1.67 9.99
N ALA A 219 0.69 -1.87 9.42
CA ALA A 219 0.37 -3.05 8.62
C ALA A 219 1.25 -3.14 7.35
N ILE A 220 1.50 -2.02 6.67
CA ILE A 220 2.40 -1.95 5.50
C ILE A 220 3.84 -2.28 5.92
N MET A 221 4.31 -1.72 7.03
CA MET A 221 5.65 -2.00 7.55
C MET A 221 5.82 -3.49 7.87
N ILE A 222 4.83 -4.13 8.51
CA ILE A 222 4.84 -5.58 8.78
C ILE A 222 4.89 -6.37 7.47
N LEU A 223 4.11 -5.98 6.46
CA LEU A 223 4.10 -6.65 5.16
C LEU A 223 5.46 -6.55 4.46
N VAL A 224 6.09 -5.38 4.46
CA VAL A 224 7.42 -5.16 3.87
C VAL A 224 8.48 -6.00 4.59
N ILE A 225 8.47 -6.03 5.92
CA ILE A 225 9.39 -6.86 6.71
C ILE A 225 9.20 -8.35 6.40
N LEU A 226 7.94 -8.81 6.29
CA LEU A 226 7.62 -10.19 5.95
C LEU A 226 8.13 -10.56 4.55
N LEU A 227 7.92 -9.70 3.55
CA LEU A 227 8.43 -9.89 2.19
C LEU A 227 9.96 -9.95 2.16
N LEU A 228 10.64 -9.04 2.84
CA LEU A 228 12.11 -9.06 2.96
C LEU A 228 12.60 -10.33 3.64
N SER A 229 11.91 -10.79 4.69
CA SER A 229 12.28 -12.02 5.39
C SER A 229 12.19 -13.25 4.47
N ILE A 230 11.14 -13.34 3.65
CA ILE A 230 10.96 -14.42 2.67
C ILE A 230 12.07 -14.38 1.62
N CYS A 231 12.38 -13.20 1.08
CA CYS A 231 13.47 -13.02 0.12
C CYS A 231 14.83 -13.46 0.69
N ILE A 232 15.12 -13.11 1.95
CA ILE A 232 16.36 -13.54 2.64
C ILE A 232 16.37 -15.06 2.83
N ILE A 233 15.25 -15.65 3.25
CA ILE A 233 15.13 -17.10 3.45
C ILE A 233 15.33 -17.85 2.14
N VAL A 234 14.66 -17.44 1.05
CA VAL A 234 14.81 -18.05 -0.28
C VAL A 234 16.25 -17.92 -0.77
N ARG A 235 16.86 -16.73 -0.64
CA ARG A 235 18.25 -16.52 -1.05
C ARG A 235 19.20 -17.45 -0.31
N LYS A 236 19.09 -17.55 1.03
CA LYS A 236 20.01 -18.35 1.84
C LYS A 236 19.75 -19.85 1.77
N LEU A 237 18.49 -20.29 1.72
CA LEU A 237 18.14 -21.71 1.78
C LEU A 237 17.99 -22.38 0.41
N ILE A 238 17.82 -21.61 -0.67
CA ILE A 238 17.58 -22.14 -2.02
C ILE A 238 18.66 -21.64 -3.00
N VAL A 239 18.73 -20.32 -3.22
CA VAL A 239 19.59 -19.76 -4.29
C VAL A 239 21.07 -20.04 -4.05
N VAL A 240 21.58 -19.73 -2.84
CA VAL A 240 22.99 -19.95 -2.51
C VAL A 240 23.39 -21.43 -2.64
N PRO A 241 22.66 -22.40 -2.06
CA PRO A 241 22.94 -23.83 -2.27
C PRO A 241 22.95 -24.26 -3.74
N LEU A 242 21.98 -23.81 -4.55
CA LEU A 242 21.93 -24.17 -5.97
C LEU A 242 23.14 -23.63 -6.75
N VAL A 243 23.62 -22.43 -6.43
CA VAL A 243 24.85 -21.88 -7.01
C VAL A 243 26.07 -22.75 -6.65
N TYR A 244 26.16 -23.20 -5.39
CA TYR A 244 27.23 -24.13 -4.99
C TYR A 244 27.12 -25.48 -5.67
N TYR A 245 25.91 -26.03 -5.86
CA TYR A 245 25.74 -27.32 -6.55
C TYR A 245 26.14 -27.22 -8.01
N ASN A 246 25.77 -26.15 -8.70
CA ASN A 246 26.21 -25.91 -10.06
C ASN A 246 27.74 -25.84 -10.16
N LYS A 247 28.39 -25.16 -9.20
CA LYS A 247 29.85 -25.10 -9.11
C LYS A 247 30.47 -26.50 -8.92
N SER A 248 29.94 -27.30 -7.98
CA SER A 248 30.42 -28.67 -7.75
C SER A 248 30.25 -29.58 -8.97
N ILE A 249 29.16 -29.43 -9.75
CA ILE A 249 29.00 -30.17 -11.01
C ILE A 249 30.11 -29.81 -12.00
N MET A 250 30.39 -28.52 -12.18
CA MET A 250 31.42 -28.06 -13.12
C MET A 250 32.83 -28.50 -12.73
N GLU A 251 33.10 -28.61 -11.42
CA GLU A 251 34.40 -29.02 -10.89
C GLU A 251 34.53 -30.55 -10.75
N GLY A 252 33.46 -31.32 -11.01
CA GLY A 252 33.45 -32.77 -10.82
C GLY A 252 33.55 -33.18 -9.34
N GLU A 253 33.05 -32.34 -8.44
CA GLU A 253 33.10 -32.54 -6.99
C GLU A 253 31.75 -32.94 -6.39
N ILE A 254 31.78 -33.45 -5.15
CA ILE A 254 30.59 -33.72 -4.36
C ILE A 254 29.87 -32.43 -3.94
N PHE A 255 28.54 -32.48 -3.80
CA PHE A 255 27.74 -31.34 -3.38
C PHE A 255 27.91 -31.04 -1.88
N PRO A 256 28.03 -29.76 -1.49
CA PRO A 256 27.99 -29.39 -0.08
C PRO A 256 26.59 -29.63 0.50
N VAL A 257 26.50 -30.24 1.69
CA VAL A 257 25.20 -30.52 2.35
C VAL A 257 24.68 -29.26 3.06
N ILE A 258 24.20 -28.30 2.27
CA ILE A 258 23.69 -26.99 2.71
C ILE A 258 22.29 -26.72 2.16
N GLY A 259 21.59 -25.73 2.71
CA GLY A 259 20.26 -25.31 2.22
C GLY A 259 19.08 -25.93 2.97
N ALA A 260 17.91 -25.86 2.35
CA ALA A 260 16.69 -26.47 2.89
C ALA A 260 16.76 -28.00 2.94
N ALA A 261 15.87 -28.63 3.71
CA ALA A 261 15.85 -30.08 3.91
C ALA A 261 15.79 -30.87 2.60
N GLU A 262 15.01 -30.39 1.64
CA GLU A 262 14.85 -30.99 0.31
C GLU A 262 16.15 -30.91 -0.51
N LEU A 263 16.85 -29.78 -0.46
CA LEU A 263 18.14 -29.61 -1.15
C LEU A 263 19.26 -30.41 -0.48
N GLN A 264 19.28 -30.48 0.85
CA GLN A 264 20.22 -31.36 1.56
C GLN A 264 20.00 -32.83 1.18
N LYS A 265 18.74 -33.27 1.07
CA LYS A 265 18.44 -34.64 0.62
C LYS A 265 18.89 -34.88 -0.82
N LEU A 266 18.76 -33.88 -1.70
CA LEU A 266 19.29 -33.93 -3.05
C LEU A 266 20.82 -34.07 -3.04
N ALA A 267 21.54 -33.26 -2.26
CA ALA A 267 22.98 -33.35 -2.13
C ALA A 267 23.44 -34.70 -1.56
N GLU A 268 22.79 -35.20 -0.51
CA GLU A 268 23.07 -36.52 0.07
C GLU A 268 22.90 -37.64 -0.97
N THR A 269 21.85 -37.56 -1.80
CA THR A 269 21.58 -38.57 -2.85
C THR A 269 22.60 -38.48 -3.99
N TYR A 270 22.90 -37.27 -4.46
CA TYR A 270 23.91 -37.05 -5.49
C TYR A 270 25.28 -37.56 -5.04
N ASN A 271 25.71 -37.20 -3.82
CA ASN A 271 27.00 -37.61 -3.29
C ASN A 271 27.13 -39.13 -3.14
N LYS A 272 26.02 -39.81 -2.82
CA LYS A 272 25.98 -41.27 -2.77
C LYS A 272 26.22 -41.87 -4.16
N ILE A 273 25.48 -41.41 -5.16
CA ILE A 273 25.62 -41.88 -6.55
C ILE A 273 27.03 -41.56 -7.10
N PHE A 274 27.54 -40.36 -6.81
CA PHE A 274 28.88 -39.96 -7.23
C PHE A 274 29.96 -40.93 -6.71
N LYS A 275 29.88 -41.30 -5.42
CA LYS A 275 30.81 -42.27 -4.81
C LYS A 275 30.64 -43.69 -5.35
N GLU A 276 29.40 -44.15 -5.50
CA GLU A 276 29.12 -45.48 -6.08
C GLU A 276 29.64 -45.59 -7.52
N ASN A 277 29.53 -44.51 -8.31
CA ASN A 277 30.09 -44.44 -9.65
C ASN A 277 31.63 -44.46 -9.64
N GLU A 278 32.26 -43.72 -8.74
CA GLU A 278 33.72 -43.72 -8.60
C GLU A 278 34.24 -45.12 -8.21
N GLU A 279 33.56 -45.80 -7.27
CA GLU A 279 33.88 -47.18 -6.90
C GLU A 279 33.68 -48.14 -8.07
N THR A 280 32.59 -48.00 -8.83
CA THR A 280 32.33 -48.81 -10.02
C THR A 280 33.40 -48.60 -11.10
N GLN A 281 33.80 -47.35 -11.35
CA GLN A 281 34.88 -47.04 -12.29
C GLN A 281 36.21 -47.64 -11.83
N ARG A 282 36.54 -47.59 -10.53
CA ARG A 282 37.73 -48.25 -9.99
C ARG A 282 37.69 -49.76 -10.17
N LEU A 283 36.54 -50.41 -9.94
CA LEU A 283 36.38 -51.85 -10.13
C LEU A 283 36.52 -52.25 -11.60
N ILE A 284 35.90 -51.50 -12.53
CA ILE A 284 36.04 -51.73 -13.98
C ILE A 284 37.50 -51.57 -14.41
N CYS A 285 38.18 -50.51 -13.95
CA CYS A 285 39.59 -50.29 -14.25
C CYS A 285 40.45 -51.44 -13.71
N HIS A 286 40.22 -51.88 -12.47
CA HIS A 286 40.94 -53.01 -11.88
C HIS A 286 40.67 -54.33 -12.63
N GLN A 287 39.44 -54.60 -13.06
CA GLN A 287 39.12 -55.80 -13.86
C GLN A 287 39.77 -55.75 -15.24
N ALA A 288 39.69 -54.60 -15.93
CA ALA A 288 40.32 -54.40 -17.24
C ALA A 288 41.85 -54.60 -17.20
N GLU A 289 42.51 -54.28 -16.08
CA GLU A 289 43.95 -54.52 -15.91
C GLU A 289 44.36 -56.00 -15.78
N HIS A 290 43.42 -56.93 -15.54
CA HIS A 290 43.72 -58.33 -15.19
C HIS A 290 43.07 -59.39 -16.10
N ASP A 291 42.33 -59.01 -17.14
CA ASP A 291 41.70 -59.99 -18.05
C ASP A 291 42.72 -60.62 -19.02
N ALA A 292 42.91 -61.94 -18.90
CA ALA A 292 43.79 -62.72 -19.77
C ALA A 292 43.03 -63.21 -21.02
N ILE A 293 43.54 -62.89 -22.21
CA ILE A 293 43.00 -63.37 -23.50
C ILE A 293 43.75 -64.65 -23.91
N ILE A 294 43.00 -65.74 -24.14
CA ILE A 294 43.54 -66.98 -24.71
C ILE A 294 43.25 -66.97 -26.21
N MET A 295 44.31 -66.96 -27.02
CA MET A 295 44.19 -67.12 -28.48
C MET A 295 44.50 -68.56 -28.88
N VAL A 296 43.61 -69.17 -29.67
CA VAL A 296 43.75 -70.53 -30.19
C VAL A 296 44.27 -70.45 -31.63
N GLU A 297 45.03 -71.46 -32.09
CA GLU A 297 45.66 -71.50 -33.42
C GLU A 297 46.71 -70.38 -33.66
N MET A 298 47.37 -69.93 -32.58
CA MET A 298 48.48 -68.97 -32.64
C MET A 298 49.76 -69.63 -32.14
N THR A 299 50.75 -69.74 -33.02
CA THR A 299 52.11 -70.23 -32.71
C THR A 299 53.12 -69.08 -32.62
N SER A 300 54.28 -69.35 -32.04
CA SER A 300 55.30 -68.33 -31.75
C SER A 300 55.83 -67.59 -33.00
N ASP A 301 55.72 -68.18 -34.18
CA ASP A 301 56.03 -67.59 -35.50
C ASP A 301 55.09 -66.44 -35.91
N LEU A 302 53.88 -66.38 -35.34
CA LEU A 302 52.91 -65.29 -35.56
C LEU A 302 53.06 -64.13 -34.55
N LYS A 303 54.17 -64.07 -33.81
CA LYS A 303 54.47 -63.00 -32.85
C LYS A 303 54.31 -61.59 -33.42
N TYR A 304 54.78 -61.38 -34.65
CA TYR A 304 54.69 -60.07 -35.32
C TYR A 304 53.24 -59.59 -35.45
N THR A 305 52.28 -60.51 -35.65
CA THR A 305 50.86 -60.17 -35.79
C THR A 305 50.30 -59.62 -34.48
N ILE A 306 50.76 -60.15 -33.34
CA ILE A 306 50.34 -59.65 -32.03
C ILE A 306 50.99 -58.28 -31.78
N GLU A 307 52.28 -58.10 -32.08
CA GLU A 307 52.96 -56.81 -31.95
C GLU A 307 52.28 -55.71 -32.76
N GLU A 308 51.99 -55.97 -34.03
CA GLU A 308 51.31 -55.02 -34.92
C GLU A 308 49.89 -54.68 -34.44
N LYS A 309 49.11 -55.69 -34.02
CA LYS A 309 47.75 -55.46 -33.52
C LYS A 309 47.74 -54.65 -32.23
N ILE A 310 48.62 -54.95 -31.26
CA ILE A 310 48.72 -54.18 -30.02
C ILE A 310 49.15 -52.74 -30.32
N LYS A 311 50.09 -52.56 -31.25
CA LYS A 311 50.50 -51.22 -31.68
C LYS A 311 49.35 -50.44 -32.30
N ALA A 312 48.59 -51.05 -33.22
CA ALA A 312 47.43 -50.43 -33.83
C ALA A 312 46.35 -50.04 -32.79
N VAL A 313 46.08 -50.93 -31.83
CA VAL A 313 45.15 -50.65 -30.72
C VAL A 313 45.65 -49.48 -29.87
N ASN A 314 46.94 -49.42 -29.55
CA ASN A 314 47.50 -48.32 -28.76
C ASN A 314 47.53 -46.98 -29.52
N GLU A 315 47.71 -47.00 -30.84
CA GLU A 315 47.57 -45.82 -31.68
C GLU A 315 46.13 -45.30 -31.67
N GLU A 316 45.13 -46.19 -31.71
CA GLU A 316 43.71 -45.84 -31.64
C GLU A 316 43.31 -45.32 -30.25
N LEU A 317 43.69 -46.02 -29.18
CA LEU A 317 43.40 -45.65 -27.79
C LEU A 317 44.14 -44.38 -27.33
N GLY A 318 45.27 -44.06 -27.97
CA GLY A 318 46.07 -42.88 -27.67
C GLY A 318 45.48 -41.56 -28.20
N THR A 319 44.35 -41.60 -28.91
CA THR A 319 43.67 -40.40 -29.40
C THR A 319 42.66 -39.87 -28.39
N GLU A 320 42.86 -38.63 -27.93
CA GLU A 320 41.99 -37.96 -26.97
C GLU A 320 40.71 -37.45 -27.65
N ASN A 321 39.53 -37.77 -27.11
CA ASN A 321 38.24 -37.30 -27.62
C ASN A 321 37.44 -36.67 -26.47
N GLU A 322 36.48 -35.77 -26.75
CA GLU A 322 35.81 -34.88 -25.77
C GLU A 322 35.23 -35.58 -24.53
N ASN A 323 34.99 -36.90 -24.58
CA ASN A 323 34.42 -37.67 -23.47
C ASN A 323 35.24 -38.93 -23.07
N ILE A 324 36.41 -39.19 -23.67
CA ILE A 324 37.20 -40.41 -23.40
C ILE A 324 38.69 -40.02 -23.30
N PRO A 325 39.34 -40.22 -22.14
CA PRO A 325 40.76 -39.90 -21.98
C PRO A 325 41.64 -40.83 -22.83
N ALA A 326 42.76 -40.30 -23.33
CA ALA A 326 43.75 -41.12 -24.02
C ALA A 326 44.34 -42.16 -23.06
N VAL A 327 44.29 -43.43 -23.46
CA VAL A 327 44.79 -44.57 -22.68
C VAL A 327 45.69 -45.45 -23.53
N SER A 328 46.49 -46.31 -22.90
CA SER A 328 47.31 -47.30 -23.60
C SER A 328 47.27 -48.64 -22.90
N LEU A 329 47.39 -49.70 -23.68
CA LEU A 329 47.43 -51.09 -23.23
C LEU A 329 48.88 -51.56 -23.11
N SER A 330 49.18 -52.24 -22.00
CA SER A 330 50.42 -53.01 -21.84
C SER A 330 50.06 -54.48 -21.79
N VAL A 331 50.71 -55.32 -22.60
CA VAL A 331 50.33 -56.74 -22.76
C VAL A 331 51.53 -57.65 -22.55
N GLY A 332 51.38 -58.67 -21.71
CA GLY A 332 52.32 -59.78 -21.62
C GLY A 332 51.75 -61.01 -22.33
N VAL A 333 52.57 -61.65 -23.16
CA VAL A 333 52.16 -62.77 -24.00
C VAL A 333 53.06 -63.96 -23.72
N ALA A 334 52.49 -65.15 -23.58
CA ALA A 334 53.24 -66.40 -23.56
C ALA A 334 52.59 -67.39 -24.51
N PHE A 335 53.40 -68.02 -25.36
CA PHE A 335 52.93 -69.03 -26.30
C PHE A 335 52.99 -70.44 -25.69
N SER A 336 52.13 -71.34 -26.17
CA SER A 336 52.13 -72.75 -25.73
C SER A 336 53.38 -73.51 -26.18
N ASP A 337 54.01 -73.10 -27.28
CA ASP A 337 55.20 -73.70 -27.91
C ASP A 337 56.53 -73.03 -27.49
N ARG A 338 56.53 -72.19 -26.45
CA ARG A 338 57.73 -71.49 -25.95
C ARG A 338 58.83 -72.44 -25.47
N GLU A 339 60.09 -72.13 -25.79
CA GLU A 339 61.24 -73.01 -25.51
C GLU A 339 61.57 -73.16 -24.03
N ASN A 340 61.41 -72.11 -23.22
CA ASN A 340 61.76 -72.09 -21.79
C ASN A 340 60.52 -71.93 -20.90
N SER A 341 59.61 -72.91 -20.93
CA SER A 341 58.37 -72.84 -20.15
C SER A 341 58.63 -72.80 -18.64
N GLY A 342 58.09 -71.78 -17.96
CA GLY A 342 58.01 -71.72 -16.51
C GLY A 342 56.85 -72.54 -15.94
N GLU A 343 56.43 -72.21 -14.70
CA GLU A 343 55.42 -72.97 -13.95
C GLU A 343 54.04 -73.03 -14.62
N SER A 344 53.64 -71.97 -15.32
CA SER A 344 52.39 -71.96 -16.11
C SER A 344 52.43 -70.88 -17.18
N ILE A 345 51.67 -71.10 -18.27
CA ILE A 345 51.57 -70.12 -19.36
C ILE A 345 51.06 -68.75 -18.87
N PHE A 346 50.17 -68.74 -17.88
CA PHE A 346 49.66 -67.50 -17.28
C PHE A 346 50.73 -66.77 -16.46
N LYS A 347 51.51 -67.48 -15.64
CA LYS A 347 52.61 -66.85 -14.87
C LYS A 347 53.71 -66.32 -15.77
N ASP A 348 53.95 -66.99 -16.89
CA ASP A 348 54.92 -66.59 -17.89
C ASP A 348 54.45 -65.33 -18.64
N ALA A 349 53.20 -65.29 -19.07
CA ALA A 349 52.58 -64.09 -19.65
C ALA A 349 52.57 -62.91 -18.67
N ASP A 350 52.24 -63.16 -17.40
CA ASP A 350 52.22 -62.13 -16.35
C ASP A 350 53.62 -61.56 -16.06
N LYS A 351 54.67 -62.39 -16.04
CA LYS A 351 56.07 -61.91 -15.96
C LYS A 351 56.44 -61.01 -17.13
N ALA A 352 56.02 -61.37 -18.34
CA ALA A 352 56.24 -60.53 -19.52
C ALA A 352 55.45 -59.21 -19.42
N LEU A 353 54.21 -59.24 -18.93
CA LEU A 353 53.39 -58.05 -18.69
C LEU A 353 54.05 -57.12 -17.66
N TYR A 354 54.54 -57.68 -16.55
CA TYR A 354 55.24 -56.94 -15.51
C TYR A 354 56.48 -56.24 -16.06
N TYR A 355 57.24 -56.90 -16.94
CA TYR A 355 58.37 -56.28 -17.63
C TYR A 355 57.93 -55.07 -18.47
N VAL A 356 56.82 -55.15 -19.22
CA VAL A 356 56.31 -53.98 -19.98
C VAL A 356 55.92 -52.84 -19.04
N LYS A 357 55.26 -53.14 -17.92
CA LYS A 357 54.80 -52.13 -16.96
C LYS A 357 55.97 -51.37 -16.32
N GLU A 358 57.10 -52.03 -16.03
CA GLU A 358 58.31 -51.43 -15.49
C GLU A 358 59.18 -50.70 -16.54
N ASN A 359 59.04 -51.05 -17.83
CA ASN A 359 59.87 -50.51 -18.92
C ASN A 359 59.11 -49.54 -19.83
N GLY A 360 58.28 -48.66 -19.23
CA GLY A 360 57.67 -47.53 -19.95
C GLY A 360 56.24 -47.74 -20.45
N ARG A 361 55.62 -48.92 -20.20
CA ARG A 361 54.23 -49.25 -20.57
C ARG A 361 53.99 -49.16 -22.10
N ASN A 362 52.74 -49.10 -22.53
CA ASN A 362 52.31 -48.87 -23.93
C ASN A 362 52.99 -49.80 -24.95
N GLY A 363 52.72 -51.10 -24.86
CA GLY A 363 53.33 -52.07 -25.77
C GLY A 363 53.10 -53.50 -25.33
N CYS A 364 53.85 -54.43 -25.91
CA CYS A 364 53.79 -55.83 -25.50
C CYS A 364 55.17 -56.45 -25.33
N LYS A 365 55.23 -57.50 -24.50
CA LYS A 365 56.42 -58.35 -24.32
C LYS A 365 55.99 -59.81 -24.37
N PHE A 366 56.89 -60.63 -24.89
CA PHE A 366 56.71 -62.06 -24.99
C PHE A 366 57.66 -62.72 -23.99
N TYR A 367 57.15 -63.72 -23.28
CA TYR A 367 57.92 -64.52 -22.33
C TYR A 367 58.94 -65.42 -23.03
#